data_AF-A0A433K5Q6-F1
#
_entry.id   AF-A0A433K5Q6-F1
#
_cell.length_a   1.000
_cell.length_b   1.000
_cell.length_c   1.000
_cell.angle_alpha   90.00
_cell.angle_beta   90.00
_cell.angle_gamma   90.00
#
_symmetry.space_group_name_H-M   'P 1'
#
loop_
_entity.id
_entity.type
_entity.pdbx_description
1 polymer ?
#
loop_
_entity_poly.entity_id
_entity_poly.type
_entity_poly.pdbx_seq_one_letter_code
_entity_poly.pdbx_strand_id
1 'polypeptide(L)'
;MDKLSCKSPDMVRKEIGVYFLAYTIIRYVMADAARHHQVSPRYISFKGALQLNNEFMPYLAACSSQTKWLRLYNQLLGLIVAKKIGNRPGRCEPRAIRLQPKSYPILRASRKMEQLKLRRKQARKNKRLENEYLAA
;
A
#
# COMPACT_ATOMS: atom_id res chain seq x y z
N MET A 1 8.65 4.99 9.23
CA MET A 1 10.09 5.01 9.54
C MET A 1 10.15 5.09 11.05
N ASP A 2 9.91 3.96 11.70
CA ASP A 2 9.52 3.94 13.13
C ASP A 2 10.72 3.59 14.03
N LYS A 3 11.79 3.04 13.44
CA LYS A 3 13.00 2.64 14.15
C LYS A 3 14.20 2.87 13.24
N LEU A 4 15.20 3.58 13.75
CA LEU A 4 16.49 3.77 13.09
C LEU A 4 17.48 2.72 13.62
N SER A 5 18.35 2.24 12.74
CA SER A 5 19.29 1.15 13.03
C SER A 5 20.67 1.68 13.44
N CYS A 6 21.05 2.85 12.94
CA CYS A 6 22.32 3.49 13.22
C CYS A 6 22.36 4.05 14.65
N LYS A 7 23.57 4.04 15.24
CA LYS A 7 23.79 4.44 16.65
C LYS A 7 24.46 5.81 16.80
N SER A 8 25.26 6.25 15.82
CA SER A 8 25.93 7.55 15.88
C SER A 8 25.09 8.64 15.19
N PRO A 9 25.13 9.90 15.69
CA PRO A 9 24.36 10.99 15.10
C PRO A 9 24.60 11.19 13.60
N ASP A 10 25.84 11.06 13.15
CA ASP A 10 26.19 11.25 11.73
C ASP A 10 25.64 10.12 10.85
N MET A 11 25.68 8.88 11.32
CA MET A 11 25.11 7.75 10.58
C MET A 11 23.59 7.80 10.57
N VAL A 12 22.97 8.27 11.65
CA VAL A 12 21.52 8.52 11.73
C VAL A 12 21.08 9.54 10.68
N ARG A 13 21.82 10.65 10.48
CA ARG A 13 21.51 11.63 9.42
C ARG A 13 21.57 10.99 8.03
N LYS A 14 22.58 10.16 7.76
CA LYS A 14 22.71 9.43 6.49
C LYS A 14 21.57 8.44 6.29
N GLU A 15 21.24 7.67 7.32
CA GLU A 15 20.12 6.73 7.31
C GLU A 15 18.81 7.46 6.97
N ILE A 16 18.54 8.60 7.62
CA ILE A 16 17.39 9.47 7.30
C ILE A 16 17.41 9.89 5.82
N GLY A 17 18.55 10.35 5.32
CA GLY A 17 18.70 10.75 3.92
C GLY A 17 18.40 9.61 2.94
N VAL A 18 18.89 8.40 3.20
CA VAL A 18 18.62 7.23 2.35
C VAL A 18 17.14 6.85 2.34
N TYR A 19 16.45 6.94 3.48
CA TYR A 19 15.01 6.69 3.51
C TYR A 19 14.22 7.72 2.68
N PHE A 20 14.59 9.00 2.75
CA PHE A 20 13.98 10.03 1.90
C PHE A 20 14.27 9.78 0.41
N LEU A 21 15.51 9.44 0.07
CA LEU A 21 15.89 9.11 -1.31
C LEU A 21 15.07 7.94 -1.84
N ALA A 22 15.02 6.83 -1.11
CA ALA A 22 14.24 5.65 -1.50
C ALA A 22 12.74 5.98 -1.65
N TYR A 23 12.17 6.74 -0.71
CA TYR A 23 10.79 7.19 -0.80
C TYR A 23 10.54 8.01 -2.06
N THR A 24 11.41 8.98 -2.37
CA THR A 24 11.31 9.84 -3.55
C THR A 24 11.42 9.04 -4.83
N ILE A 25 12.33 8.08 -4.93
CA ILE A 25 12.47 7.20 -6.10
C ILE A 25 11.16 6.45 -6.35
N ILE A 26 10.60 5.80 -5.33
CA ILE A 26 9.34 5.07 -5.49
C ILE A 26 8.20 6.02 -5.87
N ARG A 27 8.15 7.23 -5.31
CA ARG A 27 7.16 8.25 -5.68
C ARG A 27 7.32 8.71 -7.13
N TYR A 28 8.54 8.86 -7.61
CA TYR A 28 8.81 9.21 -8.99
C TYR A 28 8.33 8.12 -9.95
N VAL A 29 8.66 6.85 -9.68
CA VAL A 29 8.19 5.72 -10.49
C VAL A 29 6.65 5.64 -10.48
N MET A 30 6.00 5.88 -9.34
CA MET A 30 4.54 5.96 -9.28
C MET A 30 3.98 7.12 -10.11
N ALA A 31 4.61 8.29 -10.07
CA ALA A 31 4.19 9.46 -10.84
C ALA A 31 4.37 9.24 -12.34
N ASP A 32 5.44 8.57 -12.73
CA ASP A 32 5.70 8.20 -14.12
C ASP A 32 4.67 7.19 -14.63
N ALA A 33 4.38 6.15 -13.84
CA ALA A 33 3.32 5.18 -14.15
C ALA A 33 1.95 5.87 -14.29
N ALA A 34 1.64 6.79 -13.36
CA ALA A 34 0.42 7.58 -13.39
C ALA A 34 0.29 8.43 -14.66
N ARG A 35 1.36 9.11 -15.05
CA ARG A 35 1.43 9.91 -16.28
C ARG A 35 1.25 9.05 -17.53
N HIS A 36 1.94 7.92 -17.60
CA HIS A 36 1.88 7.01 -18.76
C HIS A 36 0.50 6.36 -18.96
N HIS A 37 -0.23 6.09 -17.88
CA HIS A 37 -1.54 5.43 -17.94
C HIS A 37 -2.73 6.36 -17.63
N GLN A 38 -2.49 7.67 -17.54
CA GLN A 38 -3.53 8.69 -17.28
C GLN A 38 -4.38 8.41 -16.04
N VAL A 39 -3.76 7.89 -14.97
CA VAL A 39 -4.43 7.65 -13.68
C VAL A 39 -3.98 8.65 -12.63
N SER A 40 -4.82 8.96 -11.65
CA SER A 40 -4.37 9.78 -10.52
C SER A 40 -3.37 8.99 -9.65
N PRO A 41 -2.18 9.56 -9.33
CA PRO A 41 -1.20 8.91 -8.46
C PRO A 41 -1.74 8.51 -7.09
N ARG A 42 -2.81 9.18 -6.63
CA ARG A 42 -3.47 8.89 -5.34
C ARG A 42 -4.17 7.54 -5.32
N TYR A 43 -4.46 6.94 -6.48
CA TYR A 43 -5.03 5.59 -6.55
C TYR A 43 -3.98 4.49 -6.62
N ILE A 44 -2.68 4.81 -6.67
CA ILE A 44 -1.63 3.80 -6.77
C ILE A 44 -1.13 3.41 -5.38
N SER A 45 -1.02 2.11 -5.12
CA SER A 45 -0.48 1.58 -3.86
C SER A 45 1.02 1.82 -3.78
N PHE A 46 1.46 2.67 -2.85
CA PHE A 46 2.89 2.84 -2.55
C PHE A 46 3.57 1.51 -2.20
N LYS A 47 2.93 0.68 -1.37
CA LYS A 47 3.48 -0.62 -0.99
C LYS A 47 3.56 -1.58 -2.18
N GLY A 48 2.56 -1.55 -3.06
CA GLY A 48 2.56 -2.36 -4.27
C GLY A 48 3.65 -1.93 -5.25
N ALA A 49 3.82 -0.63 -5.43
CA ALA A 49 4.88 -0.06 -6.25
C ALA A 49 6.28 -0.43 -5.73
N LEU A 50 6.50 -0.32 -4.41
CA LEU A 50 7.76 -0.74 -3.77
C LEU A 50 8.07 -2.23 -4.00
N GLN A 51 7.07 -3.11 -3.85
CA GLN A 51 7.26 -4.55 -4.06
C GLN A 51 7.64 -4.86 -5.52
N LEU A 52 6.85 -4.34 -6.47
CA LEU A 52 7.11 -4.54 -7.89
C LEU A 52 8.46 -3.95 -8.31
N ASN A 53 8.81 -2.75 -7.82
CA ASN A 53 10.10 -2.13 -8.11
C ASN A 53 11.27 -3.00 -7.63
N ASN A 54 11.18 -3.56 -6.42
CA ASN A 54 12.21 -4.45 -5.88
C ASN A 54 12.29 -5.77 -6.66
N GLU A 55 11.14 -6.33 -7.06
CA GLU A 55 11.08 -7.55 -7.88
C GLU A 55 11.66 -7.31 -9.28
N PHE A 56 11.43 -6.15 -9.88
CA PHE A 56 11.91 -5.82 -11.23
C PHE A 56 13.39 -5.40 -11.27
N MET A 57 13.94 -4.90 -10.15
CA MET A 57 15.30 -4.34 -10.11
C MET A 57 16.39 -5.28 -10.65
N PRO A 58 16.43 -6.58 -10.29
CA PRO A 58 17.44 -7.49 -10.83
C PRO A 58 17.34 -7.65 -12.35
N TYR A 59 16.12 -7.69 -12.89
CA TYR A 59 15.89 -7.84 -14.33
C TYR A 59 16.27 -6.57 -15.10
N LEU A 60 15.97 -5.39 -14.55
CA LEU A 60 16.37 -4.11 -15.11
C LEU A 60 17.90 -3.94 -15.09
N ALA A 61 18.57 -4.35 -14.00
CA ALA A 61 20.02 -4.28 -13.86
C ALA A 61 20.76 -5.24 -14.81
N ALA A 62 20.18 -6.39 -15.12
CA ALA A 62 20.75 -7.38 -16.03
C ALA A 62 20.57 -7.05 -17.52
N CYS A 63 19.87 -5.96 -17.87
CA CYS A 63 19.65 -5.59 -19.27
C CYS A 63 20.87 -4.88 -19.86
N SER A 64 21.42 -5.47 -20.94
CA SER A 64 22.49 -4.85 -21.74
C SER A 64 21.96 -3.96 -22.86
N SER A 65 20.69 -4.11 -23.26
CA SER A 65 20.08 -3.36 -24.36
C SER A 65 19.05 -2.35 -23.84
N GLN A 66 19.18 -1.10 -24.31
CA GLN A 66 18.25 -0.02 -23.98
C GLN A 66 16.80 -0.34 -24.36
N THR A 67 16.58 -0.95 -25.53
CA THR A 67 15.23 -1.31 -26.00
C THR A 67 14.58 -2.35 -25.09
N LYS A 68 15.35 -3.32 -24.61
CA LYS A 68 14.87 -4.34 -23.68
C LYS A 68 14.55 -3.73 -22.31
N TRP A 69 15.42 -2.83 -21.84
CA TRP A 69 15.21 -2.09 -20.60
C TRP A 69 13.91 -1.29 -20.63
N LEU A 70 13.69 -0.50 -21.70
CA LEU A 70 12.47 0.30 -21.88
C LEU A 70 11.21 -0.56 -21.92
N ARG A 71 11.24 -1.72 -22.58
CA ARG A 71 10.12 -2.66 -22.61
C ARG A 71 9.78 -3.18 -21.21
N LEU A 72 10.77 -3.62 -20.44
CA LEU A 72 10.56 -4.11 -19.07
C LEU A 72 10.08 -3.00 -18.13
N TYR A 73 10.64 -1.80 -18.27
CA TYR A 73 10.22 -0.65 -17.51
C TYR A 73 8.75 -0.29 -17.79
N ASN A 74 8.32 -0.29 -19.05
CA ASN A 74 6.92 -0.07 -19.41
C ASN A 74 5.99 -1.16 -18.82
N GLN A 75 6.43 -2.42 -18.78
CA GLN A 75 5.69 -3.50 -18.11
C GLN A 75 5.55 -3.25 -16.60
N LEU A 76 6.63 -2.82 -15.95
CA LEU A 76 6.60 -2.41 -14.53
C LEU A 76 5.57 -1.31 -14.30
N LEU A 77 5.57 -0.24 -15.11
CA LEU A 77 4.61 0.86 -14.98
C LEU A 77 3.15 0.37 -15.07
N GLY A 78 2.85 -0.51 -16.03
CA GLY A 78 1.52 -1.10 -16.18
C GLY A 78 1.08 -1.91 -14.96
N LEU A 79 1.98 -2.73 -14.40
CA LEU A 79 1.71 -3.51 -13.19
C LEU A 79 1.52 -2.62 -11.95
N ILE A 80 2.29 -1.53 -11.84
CA ILE A 80 2.16 -0.56 -10.74
C ILE A 80 0.76 0.06 -10.74
N VAL A 81 0.27 0.49 -11.89
CA VAL A 81 -1.07 1.11 -12.02
C VAL A 81 -2.19 0.12 -11.70
N ALA A 82 -1.98 -1.18 -11.98
CA ALA A 82 -2.94 -2.22 -11.58
C ALA A 82 -3.06 -2.38 -10.05
N LYS A 83 -2.04 -2.01 -9.27
CA LYS A 83 -2.07 -2.06 -7.79
C LYS A 83 -2.82 -0.87 -7.20
N LYS A 84 -4.15 -0.84 -7.37
CA LYS A 84 -4.99 0.27 -6.88
C LYS A 84 -5.17 0.30 -5.34
N ILE A 85 -5.30 1.48 -4.77
CA ILE A 85 -5.75 1.75 -3.39
C ILE A 85 -7.14 2.35 -3.38
N GLY A 86 -7.89 2.10 -2.31
CA GLY A 86 -9.34 2.33 -2.26
C GLY A 86 -10.11 1.03 -2.39
N ASN A 87 -11.42 1.11 -2.14
CA ASN A 87 -12.44 0.05 -2.17
C ASN A 87 -11.92 -1.38 -2.47
N ARG A 88 -11.69 -2.16 -1.41
CA ARG A 88 -11.27 -3.57 -1.51
C ARG A 88 -12.48 -4.46 -1.19
N PRO A 89 -13.29 -4.84 -2.20
CA PRO A 89 -14.50 -5.61 -1.97
C PRO A 89 -14.19 -6.92 -1.24
N GLY A 90 -15.03 -7.30 -0.29
CA GLY A 90 -14.83 -8.49 0.55
C GLY A 90 -13.85 -8.31 1.71
N ARG A 91 -13.11 -7.20 1.81
CA ARG A 91 -12.24 -6.94 2.97
C ARG A 91 -13.07 -6.57 4.19
N CYS A 92 -13.14 -7.47 5.15
CA CYS A 92 -13.68 -7.22 6.49
C CYS A 92 -12.56 -7.49 7.50
N GLU A 93 -11.76 -6.48 7.83
CA GLU A 93 -10.64 -6.61 8.77
C GLU A 93 -10.88 -5.71 9.99
N PRO A 94 -10.71 -6.20 11.24
CA PRO A 94 -10.83 -5.36 12.42
C PRO A 94 -9.83 -4.23 12.43
N ARG A 95 -10.31 -3.03 12.77
CA ARG A 95 -9.47 -1.86 13.03
C ARG A 95 -8.85 -1.95 14.42
N ALA A 96 -8.05 -3.00 14.64
CA ALA A 96 -7.39 -3.30 15.90
C ALA A 96 -6.02 -3.95 15.64
N ILE A 97 -5.06 -3.72 16.53
CA ILE A 97 -3.68 -4.21 16.40
C ILE A 97 -3.29 -5.05 17.63
N ARG A 98 -2.34 -5.98 17.48
CA ARG A 98 -1.82 -6.79 18.60
C ARG A 98 -0.75 -6.08 19.45
N LEU A 99 -0.30 -4.89 19.07
CA LEU A 99 0.78 -4.14 19.73
C LEU A 99 0.24 -3.01 20.65
N GLN A 100 0.96 -2.71 21.74
CA GLN A 100 0.76 -1.57 22.66
C GLN A 100 1.87 -0.49 22.48
N PRO A 101 1.62 0.82 22.77
CA PRO A 101 0.40 1.59 22.60
C PRO A 101 0.53 2.45 21.33
N LYS A 102 -0.16 2.05 20.25
CA LYS A 102 -0.55 3.01 19.20
C LYS A 102 -2.00 3.41 19.47
N SER A 103 -2.50 4.47 18.84
CA SER A 103 -3.89 4.99 19.00
C SER A 103 -5.02 4.04 18.54
N TYR A 104 -4.73 2.75 18.35
CA TYR A 104 -5.66 1.75 17.85
C TYR A 104 -6.06 0.78 18.97
N PRO A 105 -7.33 0.31 19.00
CA PRO A 105 -7.76 -0.73 19.93
C PRO A 105 -6.90 -1.99 19.83
N ILE A 106 -6.73 -2.66 20.97
CA ILE A 106 -5.98 -3.92 21.04
C ILE A 106 -6.85 -5.06 20.50
N LEU A 107 -6.27 -5.91 19.65
CA LEU A 107 -6.91 -7.10 19.15
C LEU A 107 -6.94 -8.20 20.23
N ARG A 108 -8.02 -8.24 21.02
CA ARG A 108 -8.19 -9.15 22.17
C ARG A 108 -8.60 -10.58 21.82
N ALA A 109 -9.18 -10.79 20.64
CA ALA A 109 -9.64 -12.11 20.18
C ALA A 109 -8.95 -12.51 18.88
N SER A 110 -9.18 -13.74 18.41
CA SER A 110 -8.70 -14.16 17.10
C SER A 110 -9.27 -13.27 16.00
N ARG A 111 -8.47 -13.01 14.94
CA ARG A 111 -8.92 -12.20 13.80
C ARG A 111 -10.25 -12.70 13.25
N LYS A 112 -10.38 -14.01 13.05
CA LYS A 112 -11.60 -14.65 12.53
C LYS A 112 -12.84 -14.31 13.36
N MET A 113 -12.75 -14.30 14.69
CA MET A 113 -13.87 -13.92 15.55
C MET A 113 -14.22 -12.44 15.43
N GLU A 114 -13.22 -11.55 15.42
CA GLU A 114 -13.46 -10.11 15.25
C GLU A 114 -14.03 -9.77 13.86
N GLN A 115 -13.57 -10.45 12.82
CA GLN A 115 -14.14 -10.34 11.47
C GLN A 115 -15.61 -10.76 11.43
N LEU A 116 -15.98 -11.85 12.12
CA LEU A 116 -17.37 -12.29 12.22
C LEU A 116 -18.26 -11.25 12.92
N LYS A 117 -17.76 -10.65 14.02
CA LYS A 117 -18.46 -9.57 14.74
C LYS A 117 -18.70 -8.36 13.83
N LEU A 118 -17.70 -7.96 13.05
CA LEU A 118 -17.82 -6.85 12.09
C LEU A 118 -18.84 -7.14 10.99
N ARG A 119 -18.82 -8.35 10.41
CA ARG A 119 -19.80 -8.76 9.39
C ARG A 119 -21.22 -8.69 9.94
N ARG A 120 -21.44 -9.18 11.17
CA ARG A 120 -22.75 -9.09 11.84
C ARG A 120 -23.17 -7.63 12.05
N LYS A 121 -22.25 -6.75 12.45
CA LYS A 121 -22.52 -5.30 12.62
C LYS A 121 -22.87 -4.63 11.29
N GLN A 122 -22.16 -4.98 10.21
CA GLN A 122 -22.45 -4.49 8.85
C GLN A 122 -23.83 -4.96 8.37
N ALA A 123 -24.16 -6.25 8.53
CA ALA A 123 -25.47 -6.79 8.15
C ALA A 123 -26.62 -6.08 8.87
N ARG A 124 -26.48 -5.82 10.18
CA ARG A 124 -27.48 -5.06 10.95
C ARG A 124 -27.63 -3.63 10.44
N LYS A 125 -26.52 -2.96 10.09
CA LYS A 125 -26.55 -1.60 9.52
C LYS A 125 -27.25 -1.58 8.17
N ASN A 126 -26.95 -2.53 7.29
CA ASN A 126 -27.57 -2.63 5.97
C ASN A 126 -29.09 -2.84 6.09
N LYS A 127 -29.53 -3.78 6.94
CA LYS A 127 -30.96 -3.99 7.19
C LYS A 127 -31.68 -2.75 7.70
N ARG A 128 -31.02 -1.96 8.57
CA ARG A 128 -31.58 -0.69 9.05
C ARG A 128 -31.72 0.34 7.91
N LEU A 129 -30.71 0.46 7.06
CA LEU A 129 -30.74 1.37 5.91
C LEU A 129 -31.80 0.96 4.88
N GLU A 130 -31.96 -0.34 4.64
CA GLU A 130 -33.03 -0.87 3.78
C GLU A 130 -34.41 -0.52 4.34
N ASN A 131 -34.62 -0.69 5.63
CA ASN A 131 -35.88 -0.31 6.28
C ASN A 131 -36.14 1.21 6.23
N GLU A 132 -35.10 2.04 6.43
CA GLU A 132 -35.21 3.50 6.32
C GLU A 132 -35.54 3.94 4.88
N TYR A 133 -34.96 3.28 3.87
CA TYR A 133 -35.26 3.53 2.47
C TYR A 133 -36.69 3.10 2.08
N LEU A 134 -37.17 1.97 2.59
CA LEU A 134 -38.53 1.49 2.34
C LEU A 134 -39.60 2.31 3.07
N ALA A 135 -39.22 3.05 4.10
CA ALA A 135 -40.11 3.92 4.88
C ALA A 135 -40.15 5.37 4.37
N ALA A 136 -39.30 5.73 3.41
CA ALA A 136 -39.24 7.04 2.75
C ALA A 136 -39.95 6.99 1.39
#